data_AF-A0A497A434-F1
#
_entry.id   AF-A0A497A434-F1
#
_cell.length_a   1.000
_cell.length_b   1.000
_cell.length_c   1.000
_cell.angle_alpha   90.00
_cell.angle_beta   90.00
_cell.angle_gamma   90.00
#
_symmetry.space_group_name_H-M   'P 1'
#
loop_
_entity.id
_entity.type
_entity.pdbx_description
1 polymer ?
#
loop_
_entity_poly.entity_id
_entity_poly.type
_entity_poly.pdbx_seq_one_letter_code
_entity_poly.pdbx_strand_id
1 'polypeptide(L)'
;MSNMKVTKDMSDNIKAAAILANFYLNKRDRLLEAHPTDHDKVVFKGSNLIPLKIGDNWFFCDTDVNISTATDLDTGTVEAGKDYYVYACDNNGSLEFKISLNSTYPDGFNANNSRKIGGFHTLCADVGSITDHPLSGYVAADILPASVWDLKHRPRCSPEGMVYSEKAGIWVDIYLQSGTGSNTASVYGGTITDSRNWMDFVDDLAAVGKQLLSDAEFQIIAQGSNEETNISDSADPVTTGGHSDTAGRRMISNIGCEDCCAAMWQWLRDQSYRLDGQSHTHTQTITHKETATGSAIYKDQAESTPNAVLGSGADETITGNATDPTPSWSWYNLPGGKGSLY
;
A
#
# COMPACT_ATOMS: atom_id res chain seq x y z
N MET A 1 13.10 -35.97 -6.51
CA MET A 1 14.20 -36.33 -5.59
C MET A 1 14.07 -35.38 -4.42
N SER A 2 13.65 -35.83 -3.24
CA SER A 2 13.48 -34.97 -2.06
C SER A 2 14.59 -33.93 -1.89
N ASN A 3 14.25 -32.72 -1.42
CA ASN A 3 15.18 -31.61 -1.18
C ASN A 3 16.51 -32.11 -0.60
N MET A 4 17.61 -31.91 -1.34
CA MET A 4 18.89 -32.56 -1.04
C MET A 4 20.09 -31.66 -1.27
N LYS A 5 21.13 -31.89 -0.47
CA LYS A 5 22.44 -31.27 -0.62
C LYS A 5 23.13 -31.75 -1.90
N VAL A 6 23.79 -30.83 -2.58
CA VAL A 6 24.53 -31.10 -3.81
C VAL A 6 25.87 -31.76 -3.50
N THR A 7 26.14 -32.89 -4.12
CA THR A 7 27.45 -33.56 -4.10
C THR A 7 28.36 -32.98 -5.20
N LYS A 8 29.69 -33.03 -5.02
CA LYS A 8 30.69 -32.50 -5.98
C LYS A 8 30.78 -33.27 -7.30
N ASP A 9 29.81 -34.13 -7.61
CA ASP A 9 29.78 -34.94 -8.82
C ASP A 9 29.42 -34.10 -10.05
N MET A 10 30.09 -34.37 -11.17
CA MET A 10 30.00 -33.54 -12.38
C MET A 10 28.58 -33.49 -12.98
N SER A 11 27.79 -34.56 -12.82
CA SER A 11 26.38 -34.60 -13.21
C SER A 11 25.49 -33.64 -12.41
N ASP A 12 25.81 -33.44 -11.13
CA ASP A 12 25.05 -32.55 -10.25
C ASP A 12 25.38 -31.10 -10.55
N ASN A 13 26.63 -30.81 -10.94
CA ASN A 13 27.05 -29.46 -11.38
C ASN A 13 26.37 -29.02 -12.69
N ILE A 14 26.14 -29.93 -13.65
CA ILE A 14 25.43 -29.59 -14.90
C ILE A 14 23.93 -29.35 -14.62
N LYS A 15 23.30 -30.20 -13.79
CA LYS A 15 21.92 -29.98 -13.34
C LYS A 15 21.80 -28.69 -12.53
N ALA A 16 22.77 -28.39 -11.68
CA ALA A 16 22.87 -27.16 -10.89
C ALA A 16 22.81 -25.91 -11.76
N ALA A 17 23.64 -25.86 -12.80
CA ALA A 17 23.73 -24.70 -13.68
C ALA A 17 22.41 -24.46 -14.44
N ALA A 18 21.76 -25.53 -14.92
CA ALA A 18 20.47 -25.44 -15.61
C ALA A 18 19.33 -24.98 -14.68
N ILE A 19 19.27 -25.54 -13.46
CA ILE A 19 18.28 -25.18 -12.44
C ILE A 19 18.47 -23.72 -11.99
N LEU A 20 19.72 -23.32 -11.74
CA LEU A 20 20.09 -21.95 -11.40
C LEU A 20 19.66 -20.95 -12.46
N ALA A 21 19.96 -21.22 -13.72
CA ALA A 21 19.55 -20.36 -14.83
C ALA A 21 18.02 -20.25 -14.89
N ASN A 22 17.30 -21.37 -14.89
CA ASN A 22 15.85 -21.36 -15.06
C ASN A 22 15.11 -20.63 -13.93
N PHE A 23 15.44 -20.92 -12.67
CA PHE A 23 14.73 -20.32 -11.54
C PHE A 23 14.96 -18.82 -11.41
N TYR A 24 16.22 -18.35 -11.58
CA TYR A 24 16.52 -16.92 -11.43
C TYR A 24 16.13 -16.10 -12.67
N LEU A 25 16.06 -16.69 -13.86
CA LEU A 25 15.57 -16.01 -15.07
C LEU A 25 14.05 -15.87 -15.10
N ASN A 26 13.32 -16.84 -14.52
CA ASN A 26 11.86 -16.74 -14.45
C ASN A 26 11.43 -15.78 -13.34
N LYS A 27 11.07 -14.55 -13.70
CA LYS A 27 10.62 -13.53 -12.74
C LYS A 27 9.28 -13.85 -12.06
N ARG A 28 8.50 -14.81 -12.59
CA ARG A 28 7.19 -15.17 -12.05
C ARG A 28 7.28 -16.14 -10.88
N ASP A 29 8.27 -17.02 -10.88
CA ASP A 29 8.39 -18.04 -9.84
C ASP A 29 8.78 -17.42 -8.51
N ARG A 30 8.01 -17.74 -7.47
CA ARG A 30 8.26 -17.37 -6.08
C ARG A 30 9.07 -18.45 -5.36
N LEU A 31 9.79 -18.06 -4.31
CA LEU A 31 10.35 -18.99 -3.31
C LEU A 31 9.34 -19.25 -2.20
N LEU A 32 8.57 -18.22 -1.81
CA LEU A 32 7.62 -18.30 -0.71
C LEU A 32 6.26 -17.77 -1.14
N GLU A 33 5.22 -18.46 -0.71
CA GLU A 33 3.83 -18.05 -0.86
C GLU A 33 3.08 -18.32 0.45
N ALA A 34 2.01 -17.58 0.73
CA ALA A 34 1.10 -17.94 1.81
C ALA A 34 0.47 -19.31 1.52
N HIS A 35 0.22 -20.11 2.55
CA HIS A 35 -0.54 -21.34 2.35
C HIS A 35 -1.98 -21.00 1.94
N PRO A 36 -2.58 -21.69 0.96
CA PRO A 36 -3.87 -21.31 0.39
C PRO A 36 -5.05 -21.44 1.35
N THR A 37 -4.91 -22.19 2.45
CA THR A 37 -5.99 -22.47 3.41
C THR A 37 -5.59 -22.38 4.88
N ASP A 38 -4.29 -22.41 5.19
CA ASP A 38 -3.82 -22.58 6.57
C ASP A 38 -3.10 -21.29 6.94
N HIS A 39 -3.74 -20.46 7.76
CA HIS A 39 -3.26 -19.11 8.00
C HIS A 39 -2.01 -19.06 8.89
N ASP A 40 -1.60 -20.19 9.46
CA ASP A 40 -0.40 -20.31 10.29
C ASP A 40 0.84 -20.73 9.48
N LYS A 41 0.71 -20.89 8.15
CA LYS A 41 1.75 -21.47 7.28
C LYS A 41 2.10 -20.61 6.08
N VAL A 42 3.39 -20.67 5.73
CA VAL A 42 3.88 -20.33 4.39
C VAL A 42 4.38 -21.59 3.68
N VAL A 43 4.39 -21.56 2.36
CA VAL A 43 4.87 -22.65 1.52
C VAL A 43 6.16 -22.22 0.86
N PHE A 44 7.24 -22.94 1.17
CA PHE A 44 8.44 -22.90 0.35
C PHE A 44 8.20 -23.67 -0.94
N LYS A 45 8.25 -22.97 -2.07
CA LYS A 45 7.86 -23.47 -3.41
C LYS A 45 8.97 -24.28 -4.08
N GLY A 46 9.48 -25.30 -3.39
CA GLY A 46 10.53 -26.17 -3.91
C GLY A 46 10.21 -26.77 -5.28
N SER A 47 8.93 -26.97 -5.63
CA SER A 47 8.50 -27.44 -6.96
C SER A 47 9.00 -26.57 -8.12
N ASN A 48 9.38 -25.31 -7.85
CA ASN A 48 9.97 -24.39 -8.83
C ASN A 48 11.45 -24.71 -9.14
N LEU A 49 11.98 -25.83 -8.62
CA LEU A 49 13.38 -26.23 -8.75
C LEU A 49 14.31 -25.14 -8.20
N ILE A 50 14.31 -24.96 -6.88
CA ILE A 50 15.00 -23.85 -6.23
C ILE A 50 16.42 -24.26 -5.83
N PRO A 51 17.45 -23.54 -6.31
CA PRO A 51 18.82 -23.70 -5.83
C PRO A 51 19.09 -22.72 -4.67
N LEU A 52 19.39 -23.28 -3.51
CA LEU A 52 19.72 -22.53 -2.30
C LEU A 52 21.20 -22.71 -1.95
N LYS A 53 21.93 -21.61 -1.91
CA LYS A 53 23.27 -21.56 -1.31
C LYS A 53 23.15 -21.17 0.15
N ILE A 54 23.66 -21.99 1.06
CA ILE A 54 23.71 -21.75 2.50
C ILE A 54 25.16 -21.98 2.94
N GLY A 55 25.84 -20.93 3.38
CA GLY A 55 27.30 -20.97 3.57
C GLY A 55 28.02 -21.47 2.34
N ASP A 56 28.81 -22.54 2.50
CA ASP A 56 29.55 -23.20 1.42
C ASP A 56 28.76 -24.32 0.73
N ASN A 57 27.57 -24.65 1.23
CA ASN A 57 26.77 -25.74 0.72
C ASN A 57 25.69 -25.26 -0.24
N TRP A 58 25.41 -26.09 -1.25
CA TRP A 58 24.27 -25.91 -2.15
C TRP A 58 23.23 -26.98 -1.87
N PHE A 59 21.97 -26.60 -1.99
CA PHE A 59 20.80 -27.47 -1.92
C PHE A 59 19.97 -27.29 -3.19
N PHE A 60 19.52 -28.39 -3.78
CA PHE A 60 18.47 -28.38 -4.79
C PHE A 60 17.17 -28.83 -4.18
N CYS A 61 16.18 -27.96 -4.25
CA CYS A 61 14.86 -28.22 -3.77
C CYS A 61 13.93 -28.42 -4.96
N ASP A 62 13.18 -29.51 -4.97
CA ASP A 62 12.20 -29.83 -6.00
C ASP A 62 10.80 -30.10 -5.42
N THR A 63 10.67 -30.02 -4.10
CA THR A 63 9.48 -30.40 -3.36
C THR A 63 9.06 -29.26 -2.44
N ASP A 64 7.77 -28.92 -2.49
CA ASP A 64 7.18 -27.90 -1.64
C ASP A 64 7.25 -28.30 -0.17
N VAL A 65 7.47 -27.33 0.71
CA VAL A 65 7.53 -27.54 2.16
C VAL A 65 6.62 -26.52 2.83
N ASN A 66 5.68 -27.01 3.63
CA ASN A 66 4.88 -26.18 4.51
C ASN A 66 5.72 -25.84 5.75
N ILE A 67 5.83 -24.55 6.05
CA ILE A 67 6.58 -24.02 7.19
C ILE A 67 5.53 -23.35 8.09
N SER A 68 5.33 -23.90 9.29
CA SER A 68 4.28 -23.47 10.21
C SER A 68 4.85 -22.63 11.36
N THR A 69 4.16 -21.55 11.69
CA THR A 69 4.42 -20.75 12.89
C THR A 69 4.23 -21.54 14.19
N ALA A 70 3.56 -22.70 14.16
CA ALA A 70 3.39 -23.57 15.32
C ALA A 70 4.57 -24.53 15.55
N THR A 71 5.25 -24.99 14.49
CA THR A 71 6.29 -26.03 14.59
C THR A 71 7.68 -25.59 14.20
N ASP A 72 7.79 -24.59 13.32
CA ASP A 72 9.06 -24.14 12.75
C ASP A 72 9.52 -22.80 13.31
N LEU A 73 8.74 -22.20 14.22
CA LEU A 73 9.17 -21.04 15.00
C LEU A 73 10.34 -21.41 15.91
N ASP A 74 11.41 -20.61 15.85
CA ASP A 74 12.65 -20.91 16.57
C ASP A 74 12.53 -20.71 18.08
N THR A 75 11.79 -19.68 18.50
CA THR A 75 11.71 -19.23 19.89
C THR A 75 10.30 -18.72 20.22
N GLY A 76 9.83 -19.03 21.43
CA GLY A 76 8.58 -18.50 21.95
C GLY A 76 7.33 -19.00 21.22
N THR A 77 6.33 -18.11 21.11
CA THR A 77 5.06 -18.33 20.42
C THR A 77 4.84 -17.21 19.43
N VAL A 78 4.07 -17.46 18.36
CA VAL A 78 3.74 -16.42 17.39
C VAL A 78 2.97 -15.28 18.07
N GLU A 79 3.35 -14.05 17.74
CA GLU A 79 2.78 -12.82 18.27
C GLU A 79 2.04 -12.06 17.16
N ALA A 80 1.00 -11.32 17.54
CA ALA A 80 0.23 -10.48 16.64
C ALA A 80 1.00 -9.20 16.25
N GLY A 81 0.85 -8.77 14.99
CA GLY A 81 1.40 -7.51 14.49
C GLY A 81 2.93 -7.47 14.45
N LYS A 82 3.58 -8.62 14.16
CA LYS A 82 5.04 -8.75 14.10
C LYS A 82 5.51 -9.21 12.74
N ASP A 83 6.71 -8.73 12.37
CA ASP A 83 7.44 -9.21 11.22
C ASP A 83 8.28 -10.42 11.58
N TYR A 84 8.07 -11.51 10.85
CA TYR A 84 8.85 -12.74 10.96
C TYR A 84 9.65 -12.97 9.69
N TYR A 85 10.81 -13.57 9.87
CA TYR A 85 11.71 -13.95 8.79
C TYR A 85 11.73 -15.47 8.61
N VAL A 86 11.72 -15.90 7.36
CA VAL A 86 11.86 -17.31 7.00
C VAL A 86 13.30 -17.58 6.61
N TYR A 87 13.89 -18.57 7.28
CA TYR A 87 15.27 -19.00 7.08
C TYR A 87 15.30 -20.42 6.52
N ALA A 88 16.16 -20.63 5.53
CA ALA A 88 16.64 -21.94 5.16
C ALA A 88 17.93 -22.22 5.92
N CYS A 89 17.99 -23.36 6.61
CA CYS A 89 19.03 -23.72 7.55
C CYS A 89 19.70 -25.02 7.15
N ASP A 90 21.03 -25.04 7.23
CA ASP A 90 21.86 -26.22 7.05
C ASP A 90 22.18 -26.84 8.41
N ASN A 91 21.37 -27.83 8.79
CA ASN A 91 21.59 -28.62 10.00
C ASN A 91 22.47 -29.84 9.66
N ASN A 92 23.79 -29.61 9.63
CA ASN A 92 24.80 -30.63 9.40
C ASN A 92 24.61 -31.43 8.09
N GLY A 93 24.21 -30.75 7.01
CA GLY A 93 23.96 -31.31 5.69
C GLY A 93 22.49 -31.58 5.39
N SER A 94 21.61 -31.46 6.38
CA SER A 94 20.16 -31.53 6.21
C SER A 94 19.58 -30.14 6.06
N LEU A 95 18.71 -29.94 5.06
CA LEU A 95 17.97 -28.70 4.90
C LEU A 95 16.77 -28.71 5.85
N GLU A 96 16.67 -27.67 6.68
CA GLU A 96 15.48 -27.38 7.48
C GLU A 96 15.07 -25.92 7.32
N PHE A 97 13.85 -25.58 7.73
CA PHE A 97 13.35 -24.22 7.68
C PHE A 97 12.99 -23.73 9.08
N LYS A 98 13.21 -22.44 9.31
CA LYS A 98 12.87 -21.77 10.57
C LYS A 98 12.15 -20.47 10.32
N ILE A 99 11.20 -20.16 11.19
CA ILE A 99 10.57 -18.84 11.32
C ILE A 99 11.21 -18.18 12.54
N SER A 100 11.57 -16.90 12.44
CA SER A 100 12.22 -16.17 13.54
C SER A 100 11.87 -14.69 13.53
N LEU A 101 11.76 -14.09 14.72
CA LEU A 101 11.74 -12.63 14.89
C LEU A 101 13.14 -12.02 14.67
N ASN A 102 14.20 -12.81 14.82
CA ASN A 102 15.57 -12.31 14.69
C ASN A 102 15.89 -12.08 13.21
N SER A 103 16.18 -10.83 12.86
CA SER A 103 16.50 -10.43 11.49
C SER A 103 17.91 -10.83 11.04
N THR A 104 18.74 -11.36 11.92
CA THR A 104 20.12 -11.77 11.60
C THR A 104 20.17 -13.26 11.25
N TYR A 105 19.79 -14.13 12.19
CA TYR A 105 19.71 -15.59 12.04
C TYR A 105 18.81 -16.18 13.13
N PRO A 106 18.19 -17.36 12.89
CA PRO A 106 17.31 -18.00 13.88
C PRO A 106 18.13 -18.63 15.00
N ASP A 107 17.48 -18.86 16.15
CA ASP A 107 18.10 -19.52 17.30
C ASP A 107 18.66 -20.91 16.93
N GLY A 108 19.82 -21.25 17.49
CA GLY A 108 20.56 -22.47 17.14
C GLY A 108 21.34 -22.40 15.82
N PHE A 109 21.21 -21.31 15.04
CA PHE A 109 21.93 -21.10 13.79
C PHE A 109 22.77 -19.82 13.80
N ASN A 110 23.54 -19.61 12.73
CA ASN A 110 24.38 -18.45 12.51
C ASN A 110 24.46 -18.10 11.01
N ALA A 111 25.21 -17.05 10.67
CA ALA A 111 25.34 -16.56 9.30
C ALA A 111 25.96 -17.56 8.30
N ASN A 112 26.67 -18.60 8.76
CA ASN A 112 27.33 -19.57 7.89
C ASN A 112 26.48 -20.80 7.62
N ASN A 113 25.49 -21.10 8.46
CA ASN A 113 24.62 -22.27 8.32
C ASN A 113 23.13 -21.91 8.24
N SER A 114 22.80 -20.64 8.04
CA SER A 114 21.45 -20.20 7.73
C SER A 114 21.45 -19.13 6.64
N ARG A 115 20.33 -19.02 5.94
CA ARG A 115 20.09 -17.99 4.95
C ARG A 115 18.65 -17.51 5.09
N LYS A 116 18.48 -16.21 5.32
CA LYS A 116 17.17 -15.56 5.18
C LYS A 116 16.72 -15.67 3.73
N ILE A 117 15.55 -16.26 3.51
CA ILE A 117 14.96 -16.45 2.18
C ILE A 117 13.70 -15.61 1.96
N GLY A 118 13.16 -15.03 3.02
CA GLY A 118 12.01 -14.12 2.95
C GLY A 118 11.44 -13.81 4.32
N GLY A 119 10.17 -13.47 4.36
CA GLY A 119 9.44 -13.15 5.59
C GLY A 119 7.97 -12.83 5.33
N PHE A 120 7.29 -12.47 6.40
CA PHE A 120 5.88 -12.07 6.40
C PHE A 120 5.55 -11.27 7.65
N HIS A 121 4.41 -10.61 7.65
CA HIS A 121 3.82 -9.93 8.79
C HIS A 121 2.63 -10.75 9.32
N THR A 122 2.42 -10.74 10.64
CA THR A 122 1.23 -11.34 11.25
C THR A 122 0.15 -10.30 11.51
N LEU A 123 -1.13 -10.67 11.35
CA LEU A 123 -2.25 -9.78 11.65
C LEU A 123 -2.19 -9.30 13.11
N CYS A 124 -2.46 -8.01 13.31
CA CYS A 124 -2.38 -7.37 14.63
C CYS A 124 -3.61 -7.60 15.52
N ALA A 125 -4.77 -7.89 14.92
CA ALA A 125 -6.03 -8.13 15.59
C ALA A 125 -6.95 -8.98 14.71
N ASP A 126 -7.99 -9.56 15.32
CA ASP A 126 -8.98 -10.36 14.60
C ASP A 126 -9.69 -9.52 13.53
N VAL A 127 -9.88 -10.10 12.34
CA VAL A 127 -10.62 -9.47 11.25
C VAL A 127 -12.13 -9.58 11.48
N GLY A 128 -12.56 -10.65 12.15
CA GLY A 128 -13.97 -10.99 12.30
C GLY A 128 -14.56 -11.55 11.00
N SER A 129 -15.90 -11.64 10.94
CA SER A 129 -16.61 -12.12 9.75
C SER A 129 -17.08 -10.95 8.91
N ILE A 130 -16.52 -10.83 7.72
CA ILE A 130 -16.89 -9.83 6.72
C ILE A 130 -17.29 -10.55 5.43
N THR A 131 -18.45 -10.22 4.89
CA THR A 131 -18.93 -10.82 3.63
C THR A 131 -18.04 -10.39 2.47
N ASP A 132 -17.67 -11.33 1.59
CA ASP A 132 -16.85 -11.12 0.39
C ASP A 132 -15.45 -10.49 0.63
N HIS A 133 -14.96 -10.54 1.87
CA HIS A 133 -13.62 -10.05 2.21
C HIS A 133 -12.60 -11.19 2.22
N PRO A 134 -11.46 -11.10 1.51
CA PRO A 134 -10.47 -12.18 1.45
C PRO A 134 -9.90 -12.60 2.79
N LEU A 135 -9.82 -11.67 3.75
CA LEU A 135 -9.31 -11.92 5.10
C LEU A 135 -10.42 -12.27 6.12
N SER A 136 -11.65 -12.53 5.66
CA SER A 136 -12.75 -12.89 6.56
C SER A 136 -12.43 -14.14 7.37
N GLY A 137 -12.57 -14.06 8.70
CA GLY A 137 -12.28 -15.16 9.62
C GLY A 137 -10.80 -15.30 10.01
N TYR A 138 -9.89 -14.49 9.46
CA TYR A 138 -8.52 -14.42 9.97
C TYR A 138 -8.50 -13.82 11.38
N VAL A 139 -7.59 -14.32 12.21
CA VAL A 139 -7.43 -13.92 13.61
C VAL A 139 -6.08 -13.27 13.87
N ALA A 140 -5.93 -12.60 15.02
CA ALA A 140 -4.66 -12.04 15.46
C ALA A 140 -3.56 -13.12 15.44
N ALA A 141 -2.35 -12.72 15.04
CA ALA A 141 -1.19 -13.60 14.84
C ALA A 141 -1.24 -14.54 13.62
N ASP A 142 -2.35 -14.62 12.87
CA ASP A 142 -2.36 -15.27 11.55
C ASP A 142 -1.39 -14.57 10.60
N ILE A 143 -0.80 -15.32 9.67
CA ILE A 143 0.06 -14.77 8.62
C ILE A 143 -0.79 -13.95 7.66
N LEU A 144 -0.41 -12.69 7.45
CA LEU A 144 -1.07 -11.82 6.48
C LEU A 144 -0.61 -12.19 5.06
N PRO A 145 -1.47 -12.75 4.19
CA PRO A 145 -0.99 -13.40 2.96
C PRO A 145 -0.26 -12.46 1.99
N ALA A 146 -0.74 -11.23 1.86
CA ALA A 146 -0.14 -10.23 0.96
C ALA A 146 1.21 -9.70 1.46
N SER A 147 1.58 -9.96 2.71
CA SER A 147 2.87 -9.54 3.28
C SER A 147 4.01 -10.52 3.00
N VAL A 148 3.71 -11.71 2.48
CA VAL A 148 4.71 -12.74 2.22
C VAL A 148 5.66 -12.26 1.11
N TRP A 149 6.92 -12.07 1.48
CA TRP A 149 7.98 -11.63 0.58
C TRP A 149 9.12 -12.63 0.53
N ASP A 150 9.87 -12.63 -0.57
CA ASP A 150 11.04 -13.47 -0.76
C ASP A 150 12.21 -12.73 -1.44
N LEU A 151 13.28 -13.45 -1.77
CA LEU A 151 14.47 -12.88 -2.40
C LEU A 151 14.23 -12.26 -3.79
N LYS A 152 13.15 -12.62 -4.48
CA LYS A 152 12.78 -12.19 -5.83
C LYS A 152 11.54 -11.28 -5.83
N HIS A 153 10.68 -11.39 -4.82
CA HIS A 153 9.44 -10.65 -4.69
C HIS A 153 9.37 -9.98 -3.32
N ARG A 154 9.87 -8.75 -3.28
CA ARG A 154 9.99 -7.94 -2.07
C ARG A 154 10.01 -6.46 -2.44
N PRO A 155 9.70 -5.56 -1.50
CA PRO A 155 9.93 -4.14 -1.72
C PRO A 155 11.42 -3.84 -1.92
N ARG A 156 11.68 -2.68 -2.53
CA ARG A 156 13.03 -2.16 -2.71
C ARG A 156 13.63 -1.65 -1.41
N CYS A 157 12.79 -1.12 -0.52
CA CYS A 157 13.13 -0.75 0.84
C CYS A 157 13.12 -1.98 1.78
N SER A 158 13.13 -1.73 3.09
CA SER A 158 12.94 -2.77 4.10
C SER A 158 11.53 -3.37 3.98
N PRO A 159 11.38 -4.71 3.99
CA PRO A 159 10.09 -5.37 3.76
C PRO A 159 9.15 -5.42 4.97
N GLU A 160 9.65 -5.09 6.15
CA GLU A 160 8.90 -5.12 7.40
C GLU A 160 7.71 -4.16 7.33
N GLY A 161 6.56 -4.64 7.80
CA GLY A 161 5.32 -3.88 7.86
C GLY A 161 4.72 -3.54 6.50
N MET A 162 4.98 -4.32 5.45
CA MET A 162 4.46 -4.06 4.10
C MET A 162 3.65 -5.22 3.52
N VAL A 163 2.71 -4.89 2.64
CA VAL A 163 1.92 -5.83 1.82
C VAL A 163 2.04 -5.50 0.34
N TYR A 164 1.96 -6.52 -0.51
CA TYR A 164 1.93 -6.36 -1.95
C TYR A 164 0.51 -6.23 -2.48
N SER A 165 0.26 -5.15 -3.23
CA SER A 165 -0.96 -5.00 -4.02
C SER A 165 -0.71 -5.47 -5.44
N GLU A 166 -1.20 -6.66 -5.78
CA GLU A 166 -1.15 -7.19 -7.16
C GLU A 166 -1.84 -6.25 -8.17
N LYS A 167 -2.93 -5.57 -7.74
CA LYS A 167 -3.71 -4.67 -8.60
C LYS A 167 -2.96 -3.38 -8.93
N ALA A 168 -2.24 -2.82 -7.97
CA ALA A 168 -1.43 -1.61 -8.18
C ALA A 168 0.01 -1.92 -8.61
N GLY A 169 0.48 -3.16 -8.41
CA GLY A 169 1.83 -3.59 -8.73
C GLY A 169 2.89 -3.08 -7.76
N ILE A 170 2.52 -2.67 -6.55
CA ILE A 170 3.39 -2.02 -5.57
C ILE A 170 3.32 -2.68 -4.19
N TRP A 171 4.40 -2.53 -3.43
CA TRP A 171 4.40 -2.80 -1.98
C TRP A 171 4.00 -1.53 -1.24
N VAL A 172 3.11 -1.66 -0.26
CA VAL A 172 2.63 -0.53 0.55
C VAL A 172 2.70 -0.87 2.03
N ASP A 173 2.76 0.17 2.85
CA ASP A 173 2.80 0.03 4.30
C ASP A 173 1.46 -0.51 4.81
N ILE A 174 1.51 -1.44 5.76
CA ILE A 174 0.33 -2.01 6.43
C ILE A 174 -0.30 -0.93 7.30
N TYR A 175 0.52 -0.27 8.12
CA TYR A 175 0.12 0.71 9.11
C TYR A 175 0.42 2.13 8.67
N LEU A 176 -0.33 3.10 9.21
CA LEU A 176 0.00 4.53 9.13
C LEU A 176 1.44 4.78 9.60
N GLN A 177 2.07 5.84 9.08
CA GLN A 177 3.45 6.16 9.39
C GLN A 177 3.67 6.38 10.90
N SER A 178 4.67 5.68 11.43
CA SER A 178 5.26 5.95 12.75
C SER A 178 6.69 6.45 12.58
N GLY A 179 7.16 7.29 13.50
CA GLY A 179 8.53 7.83 13.45
C GLY A 179 8.78 8.81 12.30
N THR A 180 10.03 9.28 12.21
CA THR A 180 10.46 10.32 11.27
C THR A 180 11.87 10.05 10.74
N GLY A 181 12.22 10.67 9.61
CA GLY A 181 13.50 10.50 8.95
C GLY A 181 13.87 9.02 8.73
N SER A 182 15.08 8.63 9.13
CA SER A 182 15.53 7.23 9.01
C SER A 182 14.82 6.25 9.94
N ASN A 183 14.05 6.74 10.91
CA ASN A 183 13.27 5.92 11.85
C ASN A 183 11.82 5.76 11.43
N THR A 184 11.44 6.29 10.25
CA THR A 184 10.14 6.11 9.64
C THR A 184 9.83 4.63 9.47
N ALA A 185 8.70 4.18 9.99
CA ALA A 185 8.35 2.77 10.02
C ALA A 185 6.85 2.55 9.88
N SER A 186 6.50 1.38 9.38
CA SER A 186 5.14 0.84 9.43
C SER A 186 5.15 -0.30 10.45
N VAL A 187 4.58 -0.05 11.63
CA VAL A 187 4.63 -0.99 12.76
C VAL A 187 3.30 -0.96 13.50
N TYR A 188 2.90 -2.09 14.08
CA TYR A 188 1.72 -2.16 14.94
C TYR A 188 1.96 -1.48 16.29
N GLY A 189 0.99 -0.69 16.76
CA GLY A 189 1.05 0.00 18.05
C GLY A 189 2.09 1.12 18.11
N GLY A 190 2.64 1.53 16.96
CA GLY A 190 3.52 2.68 16.86
C GLY A 190 2.73 3.97 17.01
N THR A 191 3.34 5.00 17.59
CA THR A 191 2.72 6.33 17.65
C THR A 191 2.63 6.91 16.25
N ILE A 192 1.41 7.23 15.85
CA ILE A 192 1.13 7.82 14.55
C ILE A 192 1.86 9.16 14.44
N THR A 193 2.49 9.38 13.30
CA THR A 193 3.08 10.66 12.95
C THR A 193 2.00 11.52 12.31
N ASP A 194 1.53 12.54 13.01
CA ASP A 194 0.40 13.40 12.63
C ASP A 194 0.73 14.91 12.73
N SER A 195 1.92 15.24 13.23
CA SER A 195 2.37 16.62 13.49
C SER A 195 3.22 17.22 12.35
N ARG A 196 3.27 16.56 11.20
CA ARG A 196 4.13 16.91 10.05
C ARG A 196 3.33 17.41 8.87
N ASN A 197 3.94 18.28 8.07
CA ASN A 197 3.34 18.74 6.81
C ASN A 197 3.71 17.81 5.64
N TRP A 198 3.12 18.05 4.48
CA TRP A 198 3.35 17.23 3.29
C TRP A 198 4.84 17.07 2.91
N MET A 199 5.63 18.16 2.95
CA MET A 199 7.06 18.12 2.58
C MET A 199 7.85 17.24 3.54
N ASP A 200 7.54 17.37 4.83
CA ASP A 200 8.13 16.56 5.90
C ASP A 200 7.85 15.05 5.72
N PHE A 201 6.62 14.68 5.33
CA PHE A 201 6.27 13.27 5.03
C PHE A 201 7.00 12.73 3.79
N VAL A 202 7.16 13.55 2.76
CA VAL A 202 7.95 13.18 1.57
C VAL A 202 9.39 12.88 1.95
N ASP A 203 10.02 13.74 2.74
CA ASP A 203 11.40 13.57 3.19
C ASP A 203 11.58 12.35 4.10
N ASP A 204 10.63 12.12 5.02
CA ASP A 204 10.63 10.97 5.93
C ASP A 204 10.54 9.64 5.18
N LEU A 205 9.61 9.52 4.23
CA LEU A 205 9.47 8.31 3.42
C LEU A 205 10.67 8.10 2.50
N ALA A 206 11.19 9.19 1.90
CA ALA A 206 12.38 9.12 1.07
C ALA A 206 13.61 8.61 1.85
N ALA A 207 13.75 8.99 3.13
CA ALA A 207 14.83 8.55 4.00
C ALA A 207 14.85 7.02 4.24
N VAL A 208 13.70 6.36 4.07
CA VAL A 208 13.57 4.89 4.16
C VAL A 208 13.29 4.21 2.81
N GLY A 209 13.50 4.94 1.70
CA GLY A 209 13.38 4.41 0.35
C GLY A 209 11.94 4.18 -0.12
N LYS A 210 10.98 4.90 0.48
CA LYS A 210 9.55 4.90 0.16
C LYS A 210 9.13 6.23 -0.47
N GLN A 211 7.86 6.33 -0.87
CA GLN A 211 7.24 7.55 -1.37
C GLN A 211 5.75 7.56 -0.98
N LEU A 212 5.12 8.74 -0.97
CA LEU A 212 3.66 8.85 -0.82
C LEU A 212 2.94 8.13 -1.97
N LEU A 213 1.77 7.56 -1.67
CA LEU A 213 0.87 6.96 -2.65
C LEU A 213 0.22 8.04 -3.51
N SER A 214 -0.08 7.70 -4.76
CA SER A 214 -1.05 8.44 -5.56
C SER A 214 -2.48 8.14 -5.15
N ASP A 215 -3.43 8.99 -5.55
CA ASP A 215 -4.86 8.81 -5.34
C ASP A 215 -5.35 7.47 -5.90
N ALA A 216 -4.95 7.12 -7.13
CA ALA A 216 -5.31 5.84 -7.72
C ALA A 216 -4.71 4.64 -6.95
N GLU A 217 -3.46 4.74 -6.52
CA GLU A 217 -2.83 3.70 -5.69
C GLU A 217 -3.55 3.55 -4.35
N PHE A 218 -3.91 4.67 -3.71
CA PHE A 218 -4.65 4.68 -2.44
C PHE A 218 -6.04 4.04 -2.58
N GLN A 219 -6.80 4.40 -3.61
CA GLN A 219 -8.11 3.80 -3.88
C GLN A 219 -8.02 2.29 -4.10
N ILE A 220 -6.98 1.82 -4.81
CA ILE A 220 -6.79 0.40 -5.07
C ILE A 220 -6.43 -0.36 -3.79
N ILE A 221 -5.52 0.16 -2.96
CA ILE A 221 -5.02 -0.53 -1.76
C ILE A 221 -6.01 -0.47 -0.60
N ALA A 222 -6.85 0.58 -0.55
CA ALA A 222 -7.88 0.76 0.45
C ALA A 222 -9.12 -0.11 0.18
N GLN A 223 -9.26 -0.68 -1.02
CA GLN A 223 -10.41 -1.50 -1.38
C GLN A 223 -10.67 -2.61 -0.34
N GLY A 224 -11.92 -2.70 0.13
CA GLY A 224 -12.34 -3.65 1.16
C GLY A 224 -12.39 -3.04 2.57
N SER A 225 -11.84 -1.84 2.74
CA SER A 225 -12.00 -1.05 3.98
C SER A 225 -13.46 -0.65 4.19
N ASN A 226 -13.75 -0.09 5.37
CA ASN A 226 -15.09 0.32 5.75
C ASN A 226 -15.51 1.54 4.94
N GLU A 227 -16.74 1.55 4.47
CA GLU A 227 -17.32 2.67 3.74
C GLU A 227 -18.40 3.34 4.60
N GLU A 228 -18.50 4.66 4.51
CA GLU A 228 -19.51 5.50 5.20
C GLU A 228 -19.50 5.48 6.74
N THR A 229 -18.49 4.88 7.38
CA THR A 229 -18.40 4.78 8.84
C THR A 229 -17.18 5.51 9.38
N ASN A 230 -17.29 6.08 10.58
CA ASN A 230 -16.15 6.69 11.26
C ASN A 230 -15.42 5.66 12.16
N ILE A 231 -14.19 5.96 12.60
CA ILE A 231 -13.59 5.22 13.73
C ILE A 231 -14.53 5.23 14.96
N SER A 232 -14.56 4.14 15.73
CA SER A 232 -15.39 4.03 16.93
C SER A 232 -15.19 5.23 17.85
N ASP A 233 -16.30 5.72 18.41
CA ASP A 233 -16.35 6.87 19.33
C ASP A 233 -15.78 8.18 18.75
N SER A 234 -15.48 8.23 17.45
CA SER A 234 -14.71 9.33 16.84
C SER A 234 -13.39 9.60 17.59
N ALA A 235 -12.79 8.53 18.12
CA ALA A 235 -11.56 8.61 18.90
C ALA A 235 -10.38 9.08 18.04
N ASP A 236 -9.46 9.80 18.69
CA ASP A 236 -8.11 9.96 18.17
C ASP A 236 -7.40 8.59 18.27
N PRO A 237 -6.94 8.01 17.15
CA PRO A 237 -6.34 6.68 17.18
C PRO A 237 -5.05 6.62 18.01
N VAL A 238 -4.25 7.71 18.04
CA VAL A 238 -2.92 7.85 18.69
C VAL A 238 -1.85 6.85 18.22
N THR A 239 -2.18 5.56 18.18
CA THR A 239 -1.35 4.45 17.74
C THR A 239 -1.91 3.79 16.51
N THR A 240 -1.10 3.01 15.80
CA THR A 240 -1.46 2.33 14.56
C THR A 240 -2.11 0.95 14.75
N GLY A 241 -3.08 0.63 13.89
CA GLY A 241 -3.64 -0.72 13.71
C GLY A 241 -4.60 -1.16 14.81
N GLY A 242 -5.41 -2.17 14.52
CA GLY A 242 -6.31 -2.79 15.50
C GLY A 242 -7.69 -2.12 15.64
N HIS A 243 -7.94 -1.00 14.97
CA HIS A 243 -9.16 -0.22 15.17
C HIS A 243 -10.39 -0.83 14.50
N SER A 244 -11.55 -0.47 15.05
CA SER A 244 -12.87 -0.76 14.50
C SER A 244 -13.66 0.51 14.31
N ASP A 245 -14.59 0.47 13.35
CA ASP A 245 -15.48 1.58 13.06
C ASP A 245 -16.64 1.69 14.08
N THR A 246 -17.51 2.67 13.89
CA THR A 246 -18.73 2.87 14.70
C THR A 246 -19.74 1.71 14.65
N ALA A 247 -19.61 0.79 13.70
CA ALA A 247 -20.42 -0.42 13.59
C ALA A 247 -19.73 -1.65 14.23
N GLY A 248 -18.55 -1.47 14.81
CA GLY A 248 -17.75 -2.55 15.40
C GLY A 248 -17.07 -3.45 14.37
N ARG A 249 -16.98 -3.03 13.09
CA ARG A 249 -16.28 -3.75 12.03
C ARG A 249 -14.81 -3.31 12.01
N ARG A 250 -13.91 -4.30 11.91
CA ARG A 250 -12.48 -4.08 11.76
C ARG A 250 -12.15 -3.18 10.57
N MET A 251 -11.30 -2.17 10.80
CA MET A 251 -10.83 -1.21 9.80
C MET A 251 -9.63 -1.72 9.02
N ILE A 252 -9.90 -2.57 8.02
CA ILE A 252 -8.87 -3.30 7.26
C ILE A 252 -9.27 -3.45 5.79
N SER A 253 -8.29 -3.35 4.88
CA SER A 253 -8.49 -3.56 3.45
C SER A 253 -8.39 -5.04 3.04
N ASN A 254 -8.75 -5.34 1.79
CA ASN A 254 -8.68 -6.70 1.23
C ASN A 254 -7.29 -7.32 1.25
N ILE A 255 -6.23 -6.48 1.27
CA ILE A 255 -4.83 -6.92 1.32
C ILE A 255 -4.22 -6.76 2.70
N GLY A 256 -5.00 -6.30 3.69
CA GLY A 256 -4.57 -6.14 5.06
C GLY A 256 -3.92 -4.80 5.39
N CYS A 257 -4.11 -3.77 4.57
CA CYS A 257 -3.75 -2.42 5.00
C CYS A 257 -4.71 -1.99 6.11
N GLU A 258 -4.15 -1.46 7.19
CA GLU A 258 -4.84 -0.98 8.37
C GLU A 258 -5.22 0.48 8.20
N ASP A 259 -6.35 0.87 8.81
CA ASP A 259 -6.70 2.28 9.01
C ASP A 259 -6.73 3.14 7.71
N CYS A 260 -7.06 2.52 6.57
CA CYS A 260 -7.16 3.19 5.26
C CYS A 260 -8.40 4.09 5.11
N CYS A 261 -9.26 4.14 6.11
CA CYS A 261 -10.47 4.95 6.13
C CYS A 261 -10.66 5.50 7.53
N ALA A 262 -11.25 6.69 7.66
CA ALA A 262 -11.81 7.28 8.89
C ALA A 262 -10.95 7.41 10.18
N ALA A 263 -9.80 6.75 10.29
CA ALA A 263 -8.90 6.88 11.43
C ALA A 263 -8.08 8.17 11.33
N MET A 264 -7.42 8.37 10.19
CA MET A 264 -6.69 9.61 9.90
C MET A 264 -6.61 9.88 8.40
N TRP A 265 -6.54 11.16 8.02
CA TRP A 265 -6.22 11.56 6.66
C TRP A 265 -4.76 11.26 6.33
N GLN A 266 -4.51 10.68 5.16
CA GLN A 266 -3.17 10.36 4.68
C GLN A 266 -2.78 11.33 3.56
N TRP A 267 -1.59 11.90 3.65
CA TRP A 267 -1.05 12.71 2.55
C TRP A 267 -0.78 11.81 1.34
N LEU A 268 -1.13 12.30 0.15
CA LEU A 268 -0.87 11.65 -1.12
C LEU A 268 0.12 12.47 -1.95
N ARG A 269 0.79 11.85 -2.92
CA ARG A 269 1.78 12.54 -3.77
C ARG A 269 1.17 13.48 -4.79
N ASP A 270 -0.13 13.34 -5.07
CA ASP A 270 -0.83 14.17 -6.04
C ASP A 270 -0.92 15.60 -5.54
N GLN A 271 -0.70 16.53 -6.47
CA GLN A 271 -0.88 17.94 -6.22
C GLN A 271 -2.08 18.42 -7.00
N SER A 272 -2.88 19.19 -6.31
CA SER A 272 -4.08 19.81 -6.81
C SER A 272 -4.13 21.24 -6.32
N TYR A 273 -4.82 22.08 -7.08
CA TYR A 273 -5.04 23.46 -6.69
C TYR A 273 -6.52 23.74 -6.70
N ARG A 274 -6.98 24.36 -5.62
CA ARG A 274 -8.31 24.91 -5.51
C ARG A 274 -8.21 26.42 -5.62
N LEU A 275 -8.90 27.00 -6.59
CA LEU A 275 -8.93 28.45 -6.78
C LEU A 275 -10.08 29.04 -5.96
N ASP A 276 -9.82 29.37 -4.69
CA ASP A 276 -10.81 29.99 -3.82
C ASP A 276 -10.76 31.53 -3.90
N GLY A 277 -11.92 32.17 -4.09
CA GLY A 277 -12.10 33.61 -3.87
C GLY A 277 -11.40 34.55 -4.87
N GLN A 278 -10.99 34.06 -6.04
CA GLN A 278 -10.37 34.87 -7.09
C GLN A 278 -11.44 35.48 -8.02
N SER A 279 -11.49 36.82 -8.07
CA SER A 279 -12.17 37.54 -9.14
C SER A 279 -11.41 37.32 -10.45
N HIS A 280 -12.04 36.68 -11.43
CA HIS A 280 -11.46 36.51 -12.75
C HIS A 280 -12.24 37.37 -13.77
N THR A 281 -11.50 38.03 -14.64
CA THR A 281 -12.06 39.00 -15.59
C THR A 281 -12.29 38.32 -16.93
N HIS A 282 -13.54 38.29 -17.40
CA HIS A 282 -13.85 37.86 -18.76
C HIS A 282 -13.98 39.09 -19.66
N THR A 283 -13.18 39.14 -20.73
CA THR A 283 -13.34 40.12 -21.81
C THR A 283 -14.24 39.52 -22.88
N GLN A 284 -15.41 40.11 -23.11
CA GLN A 284 -16.27 39.77 -24.24
C GLN A 284 -16.25 40.91 -25.26
N THR A 285 -15.94 40.58 -26.51
CA THR A 285 -16.06 41.52 -27.63
C THR A 285 -17.42 41.35 -28.28
N ILE A 286 -18.30 42.35 -28.15
CA ILE A 286 -19.63 42.33 -28.79
C ILE A 286 -19.57 43.21 -30.03
N THR A 287 -19.62 42.61 -31.22
CA THR A 287 -19.71 43.34 -32.49
C THR A 287 -21.16 43.45 -32.92
N HIS A 288 -21.67 44.67 -33.01
CA HIS A 288 -23.03 44.95 -33.51
C HIS A 288 -22.98 45.61 -34.90
N LYS A 289 -24.06 45.47 -35.68
CA LYS A 289 -24.21 46.13 -36.99
C LYS A 289 -24.77 47.54 -36.80
N GLU A 290 -24.18 48.54 -37.45
CA GLU A 290 -24.59 49.94 -37.31
C GLU A 290 -26.07 50.18 -37.66
N THR A 291 -26.77 50.96 -36.84
CA THR A 291 -28.10 51.48 -37.13
C THR A 291 -28.19 52.98 -36.78
N ALA A 292 -29.05 53.72 -37.48
CA ALA A 292 -29.10 55.19 -37.43
C ALA A 292 -29.49 55.80 -36.07
N THR A 293 -29.90 54.97 -35.10
CA THR A 293 -30.36 55.39 -33.76
C THR A 293 -29.47 54.85 -32.63
N GLY A 294 -28.36 54.17 -32.95
CA GLY A 294 -27.54 53.45 -31.99
C GLY A 294 -28.15 52.11 -31.59
N SER A 295 -27.34 51.20 -31.06
CA SER A 295 -27.76 49.86 -30.64
C SER A 295 -27.48 49.70 -29.13
N ALA A 296 -28.52 49.42 -28.35
CA ALA A 296 -28.42 49.20 -26.91
C ALA A 296 -27.94 47.78 -26.60
N ILE A 297 -26.99 47.63 -25.67
CA ILE A 297 -26.52 46.33 -25.18
C ILE A 297 -27.02 46.13 -23.74
N TYR A 298 -27.68 44.99 -23.51
CA TYR A 298 -28.18 44.54 -22.21
C TYR A 298 -27.37 43.32 -21.76
N LYS A 299 -27.05 43.23 -20.46
CA LYS A 299 -26.31 42.07 -19.93
C LYS A 299 -27.23 40.88 -19.68
N ASP A 300 -28.53 41.14 -19.45
CA ASP A 300 -29.58 40.13 -19.30
C ASP A 300 -30.89 40.63 -19.97
N GLN A 301 -31.72 39.71 -20.49
CA GLN A 301 -32.97 40.03 -21.18
C GLN A 301 -34.04 40.67 -20.30
N ALA A 302 -33.88 40.65 -18.97
CA ALA A 302 -34.83 41.21 -18.00
C ALA A 302 -34.51 42.64 -17.55
N GLU A 303 -33.42 43.25 -17.99
CA GLU A 303 -33.03 44.60 -17.56
C GLU A 303 -33.84 45.70 -18.28
N SER A 304 -34.43 46.62 -17.52
CA SER A 304 -35.20 47.75 -18.06
C SER A 304 -34.35 48.97 -18.45
N THR A 305 -33.05 48.94 -18.16
CA THR A 305 -32.09 50.01 -18.48
C THR A 305 -30.82 49.41 -19.07
N PRO A 306 -30.31 49.93 -20.21
CA PRO A 306 -29.15 49.36 -20.87
C PRO A 306 -27.87 49.56 -20.06
N ASN A 307 -27.00 48.54 -20.07
CA ASN A 307 -25.72 48.56 -19.36
C ASN A 307 -24.67 49.43 -20.07
N ALA A 308 -24.85 49.68 -21.36
CA ALA A 308 -24.13 50.68 -22.14
C ALA A 308 -25.01 51.15 -23.32
N VAL A 309 -24.91 52.44 -23.66
CA VAL A 309 -25.53 53.04 -24.86
C VAL A 309 -24.41 53.39 -25.82
N LEU A 310 -24.24 52.60 -26.87
CA LEU A 310 -23.14 52.76 -27.81
C LEU A 310 -23.44 53.89 -28.81
N GLY A 311 -22.69 54.99 -28.69
CA GLY A 311 -22.65 56.05 -29.70
C GLY A 311 -21.87 55.61 -30.93
N SER A 312 -22.18 56.21 -32.08
CA SER A 312 -21.60 55.82 -33.39
C SER A 312 -20.08 55.84 -33.39
N GLY A 313 -19.45 54.68 -33.61
CA GLY A 313 -18.09 54.56 -34.13
C GLY A 313 -16.95 54.31 -33.14
N ALA A 314 -17.19 53.89 -31.89
CA ALA A 314 -16.11 53.54 -30.97
C ALA A 314 -16.17 52.08 -30.51
N ASP A 315 -15.03 51.38 -30.58
CA ASP A 315 -14.82 50.10 -29.89
C ASP A 315 -14.76 50.37 -28.38
N GLU A 316 -15.62 49.69 -27.60
CA GLU A 316 -15.63 49.85 -26.14
C GLU A 316 -15.55 48.50 -25.43
N THR A 317 -14.63 48.40 -24.45
CA THR A 317 -14.38 47.19 -23.67
C THR A 317 -15.31 47.15 -22.45
N ILE A 318 -16.26 46.22 -22.42
CA ILE A 318 -17.10 45.99 -21.24
C ILE A 318 -16.41 44.98 -20.32
N THR A 319 -16.00 45.42 -19.14
CA THR A 319 -15.43 44.55 -18.11
C THR A 319 -16.55 44.11 -17.15
N GLY A 320 -16.91 42.82 -17.18
CA GLY A 320 -17.81 42.22 -16.20
C GLY A 320 -17.04 41.44 -15.15
N ASN A 321 -17.28 41.73 -13.87
CA ASN A 321 -16.85 40.84 -12.80
C ASN A 321 -17.91 39.74 -12.67
N ALA A 322 -17.57 38.51 -13.06
CA ALA A 322 -18.34 37.34 -12.68
C ALA A 322 -17.97 37.01 -11.23
N THR A 323 -18.92 37.18 -10.32
CA THR A 323 -18.89 36.46 -9.04
C THR A 323 -19.83 35.30 -9.24
N ASP A 324 -19.31 34.07 -9.19
CA ASP A 324 -20.14 32.87 -9.22
C ASP A 324 -20.69 32.70 -7.79
N PRO A 325 -21.93 33.12 -7.46
CA PRO A 325 -22.32 33.29 -6.07
C PRO A 325 -22.68 31.97 -5.40
N THR A 326 -22.74 30.86 -6.13
CA THR A 326 -23.13 29.57 -5.56
C THR A 326 -22.69 28.40 -6.43
N PRO A 327 -22.11 27.36 -5.82
CA PRO A 327 -21.54 26.20 -6.52
C PRO A 327 -22.58 25.42 -7.33
N SER A 328 -22.28 25.12 -8.59
CA SER A 328 -22.85 23.96 -9.26
C SER A 328 -21.93 22.76 -9.01
N TRP A 329 -22.35 21.93 -8.06
CA TRP A 329 -21.67 20.70 -7.70
C TRP A 329 -21.85 19.68 -8.82
N SER A 330 -20.78 19.39 -9.56
CA SER A 330 -20.73 18.12 -10.30
C SER A 330 -20.31 17.03 -9.33
N TRP A 331 -21.30 16.45 -8.67
CA TRP A 331 -21.15 15.33 -7.76
C TRP A 331 -20.67 14.10 -8.53
N TYR A 332 -19.61 13.45 -8.04
CA TYR A 332 -19.64 12.00 -8.00
C TYR A 332 -20.08 11.60 -6.60
N ASN A 333 -21.29 11.05 -6.52
CA ASN A 333 -21.83 10.49 -5.30
C ASN A 333 -21.23 9.09 -5.15
N LEU A 334 -20.03 9.00 -4.56
CA LEU A 334 -19.62 7.77 -3.91
C LEU A 334 -20.23 7.78 -2.49
N PRO A 335 -20.92 6.72 -2.09
CA PRO A 335 -21.58 6.66 -0.79
C PRO A 335 -20.51 6.82 0.31
N GLY A 336 -20.66 7.85 1.15
CA GLY A 336 -19.90 8.01 2.39
C GLY A 336 -18.98 9.23 2.47
N GLY A 337 -19.47 10.31 3.09
CA GLY A 337 -18.63 11.21 3.90
C GLY A 337 -17.44 11.92 3.22
N LYS A 338 -17.75 13.01 2.50
CA LYS A 338 -16.81 14.12 2.19
C LYS A 338 -15.45 13.69 1.62
N GLY A 339 -15.48 13.03 0.47
CA GLY A 339 -14.39 13.14 -0.50
C GLY A 339 -14.37 14.56 -1.06
N SER A 340 -13.47 15.42 -0.58
CA SER A 340 -13.02 16.53 -1.40
C SER A 340 -11.96 15.98 -2.34
N LEU A 341 -12.15 16.23 -3.63
CA LEU A 341 -11.05 16.66 -4.46
C LEU A 341 -10.39 17.83 -3.71
N TYR A 342 -9.32 17.52 -2.99
CA TYR A 342 -8.18 18.41 -3.09
C TYR A 342 -7.49 17.93 -4.33
#